data_AF-C3X8L4-F1
#
_entry.id   AF-C3X8L4-F1
#
_cell.length_a   1.000
_cell.length_b   1.000
_cell.length_c   1.000
_cell.angle_alpha   90.00
_cell.angle_beta   90.00
_cell.angle_gamma   90.00
#
_symmetry.space_group_name_H-M   'P 1'
#
loop_
_entity.id
_entity.type
_entity.pdbx_description
1 polymer ?
#
loop_
_entity_poly.entity_id
_entity_poly.type
_entity_poly.pdbx_seq_one_letter_code
_entity_poly.pdbx_strand_id
1 'polypeptide(L)'
;MIYIKNARRAFENAPIASNALIDISDNFLTDFLTVARWCAVNMNVPEYFRKSFGMSDEPYGIKVEADASKESVVNVLVEHARDFCKQGGVHWEWLYQQMADTDSRLLLLTVLTYRALGWKYVPMPLDSDAFWETMRLLSDMEAKGESTQSLALSEPVNLKKINLRQIGYDVELFSEAFGIFNEFIYSQYEYRGKRNVYAPQNGDVVLDCGACFGGTSLYFADRVGATGKVISFEFFPDNITVFKENMRLNPQLSSHITLVPNPVWDDPGTWMSIEGKGPATQVYVKNPKEKRADSPDSWQVVSTSIDQTVADLKLKKVDYIKMDIEGAEMMALRGARNTIKKFRPTLALCVYHKLVDFYELPEFVNSLDSSYRFYFSHSTVHGDESVVFAIARDVAMPVEIESPIVIEAERVQQSVLKEWFRGVLKRTK
;
A
#
# COMPACT_ATOMS: atom_id res chain seq x y z
N MET A 1 9.66 -15.58 18.43
CA MET A 1 9.98 -15.33 17.02
C MET A 1 8.65 -15.36 16.30
N ILE A 2 8.15 -14.21 15.85
CA ILE A 2 6.88 -14.11 15.14
C ILE A 2 7.18 -14.57 13.72
N TYR A 3 6.75 -15.79 13.37
CA TYR A 3 6.69 -16.20 11.97
C TYR A 3 5.23 -16.21 11.58
N ILE A 4 4.78 -15.18 10.87
CA ILE A 4 3.45 -15.16 10.26
C ILE A 4 3.47 -16.16 9.11
N LYS A 5 3.33 -17.45 9.44
CA LYS A 5 3.13 -18.51 8.46
C LYS A 5 1.64 -18.75 8.28
N ASN A 6 1.01 -17.90 7.49
CA ASN A 6 -0.15 -18.31 6.70
C ASN A 6 -0.15 -17.58 5.36
N ALA A 7 -0.37 -18.35 4.29
CA ALA A 7 -0.38 -17.88 2.92
C ALA A 7 -1.46 -16.83 2.63
N ARG A 8 -2.36 -16.51 3.58
CA ARG A 8 -3.38 -15.49 3.38
C ARG A 8 -3.66 -14.65 4.61
N ARG A 9 -3.30 -13.36 4.48
CA ARG A 9 -4.10 -12.21 4.92
C ARG A 9 -4.73 -12.38 6.31
N ALA A 10 -3.92 -12.69 7.31
CA ALA A 10 -4.38 -13.07 8.66
C ALA A 10 -5.25 -12.01 9.37
N PHE A 11 -5.20 -10.77 8.91
CA PHE A 11 -5.96 -9.63 9.44
C PHE A 11 -7.23 -9.32 8.64
N GLU A 12 -7.39 -9.91 7.45
CA GLU A 12 -8.50 -9.61 6.55
C GLU A 12 -9.63 -10.64 6.69
N ASN A 13 -10.84 -10.12 6.76
CA ASN A 13 -12.06 -10.88 6.49
C ASN A 13 -12.21 -11.16 4.99
N ALA A 14 -13.15 -12.03 4.64
CA ALA A 14 -13.52 -12.22 3.23
C ALA A 14 -14.00 -10.89 2.61
N PRO A 15 -13.60 -10.55 1.37
CA PRO A 15 -14.10 -9.34 0.72
C PRO A 15 -15.62 -9.32 0.64
N ILE A 16 -16.25 -8.18 0.91
CA ILE A 16 -17.72 -8.09 0.97
C ILE A 16 -18.39 -8.51 -0.34
N ALA A 17 -17.71 -8.31 -1.47
CA ALA A 17 -18.17 -8.76 -2.78
C ALA A 17 -18.46 -10.26 -2.82
N SER A 18 -17.78 -11.08 -2.00
CA SER A 18 -18.02 -12.53 -1.92
C SER A 18 -19.39 -12.90 -1.34
N ASN A 19 -20.03 -11.99 -0.59
CA ASN A 19 -21.39 -12.18 -0.07
C ASN A 19 -22.46 -11.78 -1.09
N ALA A 20 -22.12 -10.87 -2.00
CA ALA A 20 -23.05 -10.33 -2.98
C ALA A 20 -23.12 -11.16 -4.27
N LEU A 21 -22.00 -11.78 -4.66
CA LEU A 21 -21.88 -12.53 -5.90
C LEU A 21 -21.89 -14.03 -5.62
N ILE A 22 -22.90 -14.72 -6.18
CA ILE A 22 -22.98 -16.18 -6.17
C ILE A 22 -21.96 -16.77 -7.15
N ASP A 23 -21.93 -16.22 -8.36
CA ASP A 23 -20.94 -16.50 -9.39
C ASP A 23 -20.34 -15.17 -9.87
N ILE A 24 -19.01 -15.13 -10.00
CA ILE A 24 -18.32 -14.01 -10.64
C ILE A 24 -18.46 -14.15 -12.15
N SER A 25 -18.91 -13.08 -12.81
CA SER A 25 -18.93 -13.02 -14.27
C SER A 25 -17.63 -12.41 -14.81
N ASP A 26 -17.49 -12.34 -16.14
CA ASP A 26 -16.43 -11.56 -16.76
C ASP A 26 -16.87 -10.11 -17.07
N ASN A 27 -18.07 -9.71 -16.64
CA ASN A 27 -18.61 -8.37 -16.84
C ASN A 27 -18.47 -7.50 -15.59
N PHE A 28 -17.51 -6.58 -15.63
CA PHE A 28 -17.19 -5.70 -14.50
C PHE A 28 -18.40 -4.90 -14.03
N LEU A 29 -19.10 -4.24 -14.96
CA LEU A 29 -20.18 -3.32 -14.59
C LEU A 29 -21.34 -4.06 -13.91
N THR A 30 -21.67 -5.27 -14.38
CA THR A 30 -22.71 -6.11 -13.80
C THR A 30 -22.34 -6.53 -12.38
N ASP A 31 -21.13 -7.08 -12.20
CA ASP A 31 -20.68 -7.56 -10.90
C ASP A 31 -20.54 -6.40 -9.91
N PHE A 32 -19.95 -5.28 -10.34
CA PHE A 32 -19.79 -4.07 -9.55
C PHE A 32 -21.12 -3.49 -9.06
N LEU A 33 -22.10 -3.32 -9.96
CA LEU A 33 -23.40 -2.79 -9.57
C LEU A 33 -24.21 -3.78 -8.71
N THR A 34 -23.97 -5.08 -8.87
CA THR A 34 -24.56 -6.11 -8.00
C THR A 34 -24.00 -5.99 -6.58
N VAL A 35 -22.68 -5.86 -6.43
CA VAL A 35 -22.03 -5.62 -5.13
C VAL A 35 -22.52 -4.30 -4.52
N ALA A 36 -22.52 -3.21 -5.28
CA ALA A 36 -22.98 -1.91 -4.80
C ALA A 36 -24.43 -1.93 -4.30
N ARG A 37 -25.34 -2.55 -5.07
CA ARG A 37 -26.75 -2.71 -4.65
C ARG A 37 -26.86 -3.58 -3.41
N TRP A 38 -26.13 -4.68 -3.34
CA TRP A 38 -26.16 -5.56 -2.17
C TRP A 38 -25.70 -4.82 -0.91
N CYS A 39 -24.60 -4.07 -0.99
CA CYS A 39 -24.11 -3.23 0.10
C CYS A 39 -25.16 -2.19 0.52
N ALA A 40 -25.73 -1.45 -0.43
CA ALA A 40 -26.76 -0.44 -0.14
C ALA A 40 -28.02 -1.02 0.55
N VAL A 41 -28.39 -2.28 0.26
CA VAL A 41 -29.56 -2.93 0.87
C VAL A 41 -29.27 -3.49 2.26
N ASN A 42 -28.09 -4.09 2.44
CA ASN A 42 -27.79 -4.94 3.59
C ASN A 42 -26.88 -4.29 4.64
N MET A 43 -26.15 -3.24 4.28
CA MET A 43 -25.17 -2.60 5.16
C MET A 43 -25.64 -1.21 5.59
N ASN A 44 -25.41 -0.92 6.86
CA ASN A 44 -25.55 0.42 7.44
C ASN A 44 -24.70 0.48 8.70
N VAL A 45 -23.39 0.67 8.53
CA VAL A 45 -22.43 0.72 9.63
C VAL A 45 -22.74 1.97 10.48
N PRO A 46 -23.01 1.80 11.79
CA PRO A 46 -23.32 2.94 12.64
C PRO A 46 -22.15 3.90 12.81
N GLU A 47 -22.42 5.21 12.79
CA GLU A 47 -21.38 6.24 12.87
C GLU A 47 -20.63 6.30 14.20
N TYR A 48 -21.25 5.84 15.29
CA TYR A 48 -20.56 5.72 16.57
C TYR A 48 -19.41 4.72 16.53
N PHE A 49 -19.45 3.71 15.63
CA PHE A 49 -18.44 2.67 15.56
C PHE A 49 -17.07 3.26 15.19
N ARG A 50 -16.97 3.94 14.03
CA ARG A 50 -15.70 4.56 13.61
C ARG A 50 -15.27 5.71 14.51
N LYS A 51 -16.21 6.51 15.03
CA LYS A 51 -15.91 7.57 16.02
C LYS A 51 -15.29 7.01 17.30
N SER A 52 -15.70 5.81 17.74
CA SER A 52 -15.14 5.18 18.94
C SER A 52 -13.67 4.76 18.79
N PHE A 53 -13.18 4.62 17.55
CA PHE A 53 -11.78 4.34 17.22
C PHE A 53 -11.00 5.59 16.76
N GLY A 54 -11.58 6.79 16.90
CA GLY A 54 -10.89 8.05 16.58
C GLY A 54 -10.61 8.26 15.08
N MET A 55 -11.34 7.55 14.20
CA MET A 55 -11.15 7.66 12.76
C MET A 55 -11.64 9.02 12.23
N SER A 56 -10.90 9.60 11.28
CA SER A 56 -11.25 10.84 10.58
C SER A 56 -12.48 10.69 9.68
N ASP A 57 -13.04 11.82 9.25
CA ASP A 57 -14.05 11.85 8.20
C ASP A 57 -13.45 11.35 6.88
N GLU A 58 -14.16 10.46 6.21
CA GLU A 58 -13.73 9.83 4.96
C GLU A 58 -14.08 10.68 3.74
N PRO A 59 -13.17 10.85 2.76
CA PRO A 59 -13.45 11.61 1.54
C PRO A 59 -14.33 10.84 0.54
N TYR A 60 -14.63 9.57 0.82
CA TYR A 60 -15.37 8.68 -0.07
C TYR A 60 -16.87 8.60 0.27
N GLY A 61 -17.68 8.36 -0.75
CA GLY A 61 -19.13 8.21 -0.62
C GLY A 61 -19.92 9.50 -0.83
N ILE A 62 -21.24 9.39 -0.68
CA ILE A 62 -22.18 10.52 -0.80
C ILE A 62 -23.06 10.64 0.45
N LYS A 63 -23.46 11.87 0.74
CA LYS A 63 -24.51 12.14 1.73
C LYS A 63 -25.86 11.93 1.07
N VAL A 64 -26.69 11.10 1.70
CA VAL A 64 -28.08 10.87 1.29
C VAL A 64 -28.99 11.52 2.33
N GLU A 65 -30.14 12.04 1.90
CA GLU A 65 -31.11 12.72 2.77
C GLU A 65 -31.66 11.79 3.85
N ALA A 66 -31.81 12.32 5.07
CA ALA A 66 -32.13 11.52 6.26
C ALA A 66 -33.58 11.01 6.30
N ASP A 67 -34.48 11.63 5.55
CA ASP A 67 -35.92 11.33 5.46
C ASP A 67 -36.29 10.52 4.21
N ALA A 68 -35.33 10.20 3.34
CA ALA A 68 -35.56 9.37 2.16
C ALA A 68 -35.96 7.94 2.55
N SER A 69 -36.88 7.34 1.80
CA SER A 69 -37.23 5.93 1.97
C SER A 69 -36.01 5.04 1.68
N LYS A 70 -35.94 3.86 2.32
CA LYS A 70 -34.83 2.90 2.09
C LYS A 70 -34.63 2.58 0.61
N GLU A 71 -35.70 2.41 -0.14
CA GLU A 71 -35.64 2.14 -1.59
C GLU A 71 -35.09 3.34 -2.38
N SER A 72 -35.49 4.56 -2.01
CA SER A 72 -34.93 5.79 -2.59
C SER A 72 -33.43 5.90 -2.35
N VAL A 73 -32.99 5.65 -1.11
CA VAL A 73 -31.56 5.64 -0.73
C VAL A 73 -30.76 4.64 -1.57
N VAL A 74 -31.28 3.40 -1.69
CA VAL A 74 -30.62 2.36 -2.49
C VAL A 74 -30.47 2.78 -3.95
N ASN A 75 -31.52 3.35 -4.56
CA ASN A 75 -31.46 3.77 -5.96
C ASN A 75 -30.46 4.92 -6.17
N VAL A 76 -30.42 5.90 -5.26
CA VAL A 76 -29.45 7.00 -5.31
C VAL A 76 -28.01 6.48 -5.21
N LEU A 77 -27.74 5.56 -4.28
CA LEU A 77 -26.41 4.97 -4.09
C LEU A 77 -25.96 4.16 -5.32
N VAL A 78 -26.85 3.34 -5.88
CA VAL A 78 -26.52 2.52 -7.06
C VAL A 78 -26.28 3.38 -8.29
N GLU A 79 -27.06 4.45 -8.49
CA GLU A 79 -26.85 5.36 -9.61
C GLU A 79 -25.55 6.16 -9.45
N HIS A 80 -25.23 6.58 -8.22
CA HIS A 80 -23.94 7.20 -7.95
C HIS A 80 -22.76 6.25 -8.24
N ALA A 81 -22.86 4.98 -7.84
CA ALA A 81 -21.85 3.98 -8.17
C ALA A 81 -21.70 3.80 -9.69
N ARG A 82 -22.81 3.80 -10.45
CA ARG A 82 -22.77 3.76 -11.92
C ARG A 82 -22.01 4.95 -12.50
N ASP A 83 -22.29 6.16 -12.01
CA ASP A 83 -21.61 7.38 -12.47
C ASP A 83 -20.12 7.39 -12.09
N PHE A 84 -19.77 6.89 -10.90
CA PHE A 84 -18.38 6.79 -10.43
C PHE A 84 -17.47 6.02 -11.40
N CYS A 85 -17.93 4.88 -11.93
CA CYS A 85 -17.12 4.09 -12.87
C CYS A 85 -17.27 4.50 -14.35
N LYS A 86 -18.19 5.42 -14.67
CA LYS A 86 -18.57 5.76 -16.05
C LYS A 86 -17.41 6.22 -16.92
N GLN A 87 -16.49 7.01 -16.36
CA GLN A 87 -15.36 7.57 -17.11
C GLN A 87 -14.33 6.50 -17.53
N GLY A 88 -14.15 5.45 -16.73
CA GLY A 88 -13.21 4.37 -17.06
C GLY A 88 -13.76 3.37 -18.08
N GLY A 89 -15.08 3.22 -18.18
CA GLY A 89 -15.75 2.44 -19.24
C GLY A 89 -15.11 1.07 -19.49
N VAL A 90 -14.59 0.86 -20.71
CA VAL A 90 -13.96 -0.39 -21.15
C VAL A 90 -12.65 -0.72 -20.43
N HIS A 91 -11.98 0.27 -19.85
CA HIS A 91 -10.73 0.07 -19.11
C HIS A 91 -10.95 -0.67 -17.80
N TRP A 92 -12.10 -0.43 -17.13
CA TRP A 92 -12.49 -1.20 -15.95
C TRP A 92 -12.77 -2.66 -16.28
N GLU A 93 -13.50 -2.89 -17.37
CA GLU A 93 -13.77 -4.24 -17.89
C GLU A 93 -12.46 -4.98 -18.19
N TRP A 94 -11.53 -4.31 -18.88
CA TRP A 94 -10.22 -4.87 -19.19
C TRP A 94 -9.45 -5.24 -17.91
N LEU A 95 -9.31 -4.30 -16.97
CA LEU A 95 -8.58 -4.53 -15.72
C LEU A 95 -9.18 -5.71 -14.95
N TYR A 96 -10.50 -5.73 -14.81
CA TYR A 96 -11.23 -6.77 -14.11
C TYR A 96 -10.98 -8.15 -14.72
N GLN A 97 -11.02 -8.25 -16.05
CA GLN A 97 -10.72 -9.49 -16.77
C GLN A 97 -9.25 -9.92 -16.64
N GLN A 98 -8.32 -8.96 -16.60
CA GLN A 98 -6.88 -9.23 -16.45
C GLN A 98 -6.45 -9.68 -15.05
N MET A 99 -7.29 -9.47 -14.01
CA MET A 99 -6.97 -9.93 -12.66
C MET A 99 -6.80 -11.46 -12.65
N ALA A 100 -5.62 -11.88 -12.22
CA ALA A 100 -5.13 -13.24 -12.35
C ALA A 100 -5.73 -14.23 -11.34
N ASP A 101 -6.47 -13.74 -10.34
CA ASP A 101 -7.24 -14.57 -9.43
C ASP A 101 -8.55 -13.93 -8.94
N THR A 102 -9.45 -14.80 -8.47
CA THR A 102 -10.79 -14.44 -7.99
C THR A 102 -10.74 -13.48 -6.80
N ASP A 103 -9.76 -13.66 -5.90
CA ASP A 103 -9.63 -12.82 -4.72
C ASP A 103 -9.26 -11.37 -5.07
N SER A 104 -8.38 -11.18 -6.05
CA SER A 104 -8.06 -9.85 -6.58
C SER A 104 -9.29 -9.19 -7.21
N ARG A 105 -10.10 -9.92 -7.98
CA ARG A 105 -11.37 -9.42 -8.55
C ARG A 105 -12.36 -9.00 -7.46
N LEU A 106 -12.59 -9.85 -6.46
CA LEU A 106 -13.52 -9.57 -5.36
C LEU A 106 -13.05 -8.39 -4.50
N LEU A 107 -11.75 -8.30 -4.23
CA LEU A 107 -11.19 -7.18 -3.48
C LEU A 107 -11.27 -5.88 -4.28
N LEU A 108 -10.99 -5.92 -5.58
CA LEU A 108 -11.13 -4.75 -6.47
C LEU A 108 -12.56 -4.22 -6.45
N LEU A 109 -13.56 -5.10 -6.60
CA LEU A 109 -14.98 -4.72 -6.50
C LEU A 109 -15.31 -4.13 -5.13
N THR A 110 -14.80 -4.72 -4.06
CA THR A 110 -15.00 -4.24 -2.68
C THR A 110 -14.45 -2.83 -2.51
N VAL A 111 -13.20 -2.58 -2.89
CA VAL A 111 -12.54 -1.27 -2.79
C VAL A 111 -13.22 -0.22 -3.65
N LEU A 112 -13.57 -0.54 -4.90
CA LEU A 112 -14.26 0.42 -5.77
C LEU A 112 -15.66 0.74 -5.23
N THR A 113 -16.36 -0.24 -4.66
CA THR A 113 -17.66 -0.02 -4.04
C THR A 113 -17.51 0.85 -2.79
N TYR A 114 -16.46 0.63 -1.99
CA TYR A 114 -16.13 1.49 -0.85
C TYR A 114 -15.88 2.92 -1.28
N ARG A 115 -15.05 3.13 -2.31
CA ARG A 115 -14.74 4.47 -2.82
C ARG A 115 -15.98 5.17 -3.37
N ALA A 116 -16.93 4.43 -3.95
CA ALA A 116 -18.18 4.98 -4.47
C ALA A 116 -19.22 5.25 -3.37
N LEU A 117 -19.45 4.34 -2.44
CA LEU A 117 -20.56 4.44 -1.48
C LEU A 117 -20.12 4.96 -0.10
N GLY A 118 -18.86 4.75 0.26
CA GLY A 118 -18.29 5.07 1.56
C GLY A 118 -18.49 3.97 2.60
N TRP A 119 -17.75 4.10 3.70
CA TRP A 119 -17.67 3.13 4.80
C TRP A 119 -19.01 2.78 5.46
N LYS A 120 -20.01 3.68 5.39
CA LYS A 120 -21.35 3.42 5.95
C LYS A 120 -22.00 2.22 5.29
N TYR A 121 -21.68 1.93 4.04
CA TYR A 121 -22.30 0.86 3.27
C TYR A 121 -21.35 -0.26 2.92
N VAL A 122 -20.04 -0.07 3.09
CA VAL A 122 -19.04 -1.03 2.64
C VAL A 122 -18.01 -1.24 3.75
N PRO A 123 -18.06 -2.35 4.49
CA PRO A 123 -17.00 -2.69 5.42
C PRO A 123 -15.76 -3.15 4.64
N MET A 124 -14.58 -2.66 5.03
CA MET A 124 -13.33 -3.09 4.44
C MET A 124 -12.85 -4.41 5.04
N PRO A 125 -12.17 -5.29 4.27
CA PRO A 125 -11.69 -6.58 4.77
C PRO A 125 -10.83 -6.46 6.04
N LEU A 126 -10.01 -5.41 6.12
CA LEU A 126 -9.11 -5.17 7.24
C LEU A 126 -9.83 -4.64 8.49
N ASP A 127 -11.10 -4.22 8.39
CA ASP A 127 -11.88 -3.74 9.54
C ASP A 127 -12.31 -4.95 10.40
N SER A 128 -11.35 -5.50 11.13
CA SER A 128 -11.46 -6.72 11.92
C SER A 128 -10.89 -6.50 13.33
N ASP A 129 -11.37 -7.29 14.29
CA ASP A 129 -10.86 -7.25 15.67
C ASP A 129 -9.34 -7.49 15.73
N ALA A 130 -8.82 -8.36 14.85
CA ALA A 130 -7.40 -8.68 14.77
C ALA A 130 -6.55 -7.48 14.33
N PHE A 131 -7.04 -6.71 13.34
CA PHE A 131 -6.38 -5.47 12.92
C PHE A 131 -6.39 -4.43 14.04
N TRP A 132 -7.55 -4.16 14.64
CA TRP A 132 -7.67 -3.13 15.68
C TRP A 132 -6.87 -3.46 16.94
N GLU A 133 -6.81 -4.73 17.35
CA GLU A 133 -5.94 -5.13 18.46
C GLU A 133 -4.46 -4.99 18.12
N THR A 134 -4.07 -5.28 16.87
CA THR A 134 -2.69 -5.07 16.40
C THR A 134 -2.33 -3.59 16.42
N MET A 135 -3.22 -2.73 15.91
CA MET A 135 -3.03 -1.28 15.95
C MET A 135 -2.91 -0.76 17.37
N ARG A 136 -3.76 -1.24 18.30
CA ARG A 136 -3.67 -0.88 19.73
C ARG A 136 -2.30 -1.21 20.32
N LEU A 137 -1.77 -2.41 20.04
CA LEU A 137 -0.44 -2.83 20.51
C LEU A 137 0.68 -1.97 19.92
N LEU A 138 0.62 -1.66 18.63
CA LEU A 138 1.61 -0.81 17.96
C LEU A 138 1.55 0.64 18.47
N SER A 139 0.35 1.19 18.71
CA SER A 139 0.19 2.51 19.33
C SER A 139 0.73 2.55 20.76
N ASP A 140 0.57 1.48 21.53
CA ASP A 140 1.19 1.36 22.87
C ASP A 140 2.73 1.35 22.80
N MET A 141 3.31 0.79 21.73
CA MET A 141 4.76 0.83 21.48
C MET A 141 5.21 2.23 21.06
N GLU A 142 4.50 2.85 20.12
CA GLU A 142 4.72 4.22 19.64
C GLU A 142 4.69 5.23 20.80
N ALA A 143 3.69 5.16 21.67
CA ALA A 143 3.52 6.08 22.80
C ALA A 143 4.69 6.04 23.81
N LYS A 144 5.45 4.95 23.86
CA LYS A 144 6.64 4.79 24.72
C LYS A 144 7.94 5.23 24.05
N GLY A 145 7.90 5.50 22.74
CA GLY A 145 9.06 5.86 21.93
C GLY A 145 9.52 7.31 22.13
N GLU A 146 10.79 7.55 21.82
CA GLU A 146 11.40 8.87 21.78
C GLU A 146 10.94 9.64 20.53
N SER A 147 10.71 10.96 20.61
CA SER A 147 10.23 11.76 19.48
C SER A 147 11.36 12.22 18.55
N THR A 148 11.04 12.42 17.28
CA THR A 148 11.89 13.10 16.27
C THR A 148 12.15 14.58 16.55
N GLN A 149 11.60 15.17 17.62
CA GLN A 149 11.83 16.57 18.01
C GLN A 149 13.32 16.95 18.19
N SER A 150 14.19 15.97 18.42
CA SER A 150 15.65 16.19 18.49
C SER A 150 16.32 16.30 17.12
N LEU A 151 15.63 15.90 16.04
CA LEU A 151 16.12 16.03 14.67
C LEU A 151 15.87 17.46 14.17
N ALA A 152 16.87 18.04 13.52
CA ALA A 152 16.79 19.38 12.94
C ALA A 152 15.96 19.36 11.64
N LEU A 153 14.65 19.21 11.77
CA LEU A 153 13.68 19.20 10.66
C LEU A 153 13.15 20.61 10.40
N SER A 154 12.89 20.94 9.14
CA SER A 154 12.29 22.21 8.76
C SER A 154 10.80 22.28 9.09
N GLU A 155 10.10 21.15 9.05
CA GLU A 155 8.68 21.01 9.38
C GLU A 155 8.48 20.07 10.60
N PRO A 156 7.41 20.26 11.38
CA PRO A 156 7.12 19.43 12.55
C PRO A 156 6.60 18.05 12.11
N VAL A 157 7.52 17.11 11.91
CA VAL A 157 7.19 15.67 11.85
C VAL A 157 7.38 15.09 13.25
N ASN A 158 6.35 14.48 13.83
CA ASN A 158 6.40 13.89 15.17
C ASN A 158 6.28 12.36 15.11
N LEU A 159 7.33 11.71 14.60
CA LEU A 159 7.44 10.25 14.64
C LEU A 159 8.00 9.82 16.00
N LYS A 160 7.81 8.54 16.32
CA LYS A 160 8.38 7.93 17.53
C LYS A 160 9.39 6.86 17.16
N LYS A 161 10.46 6.76 17.94
CA LYS A 161 11.42 5.67 17.81
C LYS A 161 10.80 4.39 18.36
N ILE A 162 10.60 3.41 17.48
CA ILE A 162 9.98 2.13 17.78
C ILE A 162 11.03 1.02 17.57
N ASN A 163 11.13 0.10 18.52
CA ASN A 163 12.03 -1.04 18.47
C ASN A 163 11.24 -2.31 18.14
N LEU A 164 11.50 -2.88 16.95
CA LEU A 164 10.73 -4.00 16.40
C LEU A 164 11.28 -5.38 16.81
N ARG A 165 12.31 -5.45 17.65
CA ARG A 165 12.89 -6.74 18.10
C ARG A 165 11.88 -7.59 18.86
N GLN A 166 10.96 -6.94 19.57
CA GLN A 166 9.89 -7.59 20.32
C GLN A 166 8.91 -8.33 19.39
N ILE A 167 8.82 -7.91 18.13
CA ILE A 167 7.93 -8.47 17.11
C ILE A 167 8.69 -9.23 16.00
N GLY A 168 9.98 -9.52 16.21
CA GLY A 168 10.76 -10.45 15.38
C GLY A 168 11.65 -9.81 14.32
N TYR A 169 11.72 -8.49 14.23
CA TYR A 169 12.62 -7.78 13.32
C TYR A 169 13.79 -7.16 14.08
N ASP A 170 15.03 -7.38 13.65
CA ASP A 170 16.18 -6.66 14.20
C ASP A 170 16.27 -5.26 13.59
N VAL A 171 15.24 -4.45 13.86
CA VAL A 171 15.06 -3.10 13.32
C VAL A 171 14.63 -2.13 14.43
N GLU A 172 15.22 -0.95 14.45
CA GLU A 172 14.77 0.19 15.26
C GLU A 172 14.68 1.43 14.37
N LEU A 173 13.54 2.13 14.39
CA LEU A 173 13.29 3.23 13.46
C LEU A 173 12.31 4.25 14.04
N PHE A 174 12.40 5.48 13.58
CA PHE A 174 11.37 6.50 13.70
C PHE A 174 10.26 6.24 12.69
N SER A 175 9.05 5.96 13.19
CA SER A 175 7.84 5.73 12.40
C SER A 175 6.59 5.98 13.28
N GLU A 176 5.42 5.70 12.72
CA GLU A 176 4.12 5.70 13.40
C GLU A 176 3.56 4.28 13.41
N ALA A 177 2.62 3.99 14.32
CA ALA A 177 2.05 2.64 14.48
C ALA A 177 1.50 2.07 13.17
N PHE A 178 0.82 2.89 12.36
CA PHE A 178 0.28 2.45 11.08
C PHE A 178 1.38 2.18 10.05
N GLY A 179 2.44 2.98 10.01
CA GLY A 179 3.62 2.72 9.18
C GLY A 179 4.24 1.36 9.52
N ILE A 180 4.45 1.07 10.81
CA ILE A 180 4.94 -0.24 11.24
C ILE A 180 4.00 -1.38 10.83
N PHE A 181 2.69 -1.16 10.97
CA PHE A 181 1.70 -2.14 10.53
C PHE A 181 1.83 -2.43 9.03
N ASN A 182 1.76 -1.42 8.17
CA ASN A 182 1.79 -1.59 6.72
C ASN A 182 3.11 -2.20 6.25
N GLU A 183 4.24 -1.76 6.79
CA GLU A 183 5.57 -2.18 6.32
C GLU A 183 5.95 -3.56 6.84
N PHE A 184 5.84 -3.79 8.16
CA PHE A 184 6.44 -4.97 8.82
C PHE A 184 5.43 -6.04 9.22
N ILE A 185 4.16 -5.68 9.46
CA ILE A 185 3.15 -6.65 9.92
C ILE A 185 2.30 -7.18 8.77
N TYR A 186 1.68 -6.27 8.02
CA TYR A 186 0.86 -6.60 6.86
C TYR A 186 1.74 -6.84 5.63
N SER A 187 2.83 -6.08 5.51
CA SER A 187 3.75 -6.08 4.37
C SER A 187 3.01 -5.74 3.07
N GLN A 188 2.52 -4.51 3.00
CA GLN A 188 1.69 -3.97 1.91
C GLN A 188 2.25 -4.27 0.51
N TYR A 189 3.57 -4.25 0.36
CA TYR A 189 4.27 -4.48 -0.90
C TYR A 189 4.64 -5.94 -1.13
N GLU A 190 4.04 -6.90 -0.41
CA GLU A 190 4.04 -8.32 -0.74
C GLU A 190 2.63 -8.75 -1.16
N TYR A 191 2.49 -9.36 -2.33
CA TYR A 191 1.21 -9.95 -2.71
C TYR A 191 1.03 -11.31 -2.03
N ARG A 192 -0.09 -11.50 -1.31
CA ARG A 192 -0.46 -12.77 -0.66
C ARG A 192 -1.78 -13.32 -1.22
N GLY A 193 -1.69 -14.26 -2.15
CA GLY A 193 -2.79 -15.00 -2.78
C GLY A 193 -3.08 -16.37 -2.13
N LYS A 194 -3.96 -17.22 -2.70
CA LYS A 194 -4.43 -18.50 -2.06
C LYS A 194 -3.32 -19.52 -1.98
N ARG A 195 -2.52 -19.50 -3.03
CA ARG A 195 -1.50 -20.50 -3.32
C ARG A 195 -0.13 -19.87 -3.51
N ASN A 196 -0.08 -18.54 -3.64
CA ASN A 196 1.10 -17.84 -4.14
C ASN A 196 1.38 -16.65 -3.24
N VAL A 197 2.65 -16.44 -2.92
CA VAL A 197 3.14 -15.20 -2.30
C VAL A 197 4.21 -14.64 -3.23
N TYR A 198 4.09 -13.38 -3.61
CA TYR A 198 5.11 -12.68 -4.39
C TYR A 198 5.66 -11.53 -3.58
N ALA A 199 6.98 -11.59 -3.35
CA ALA A 199 7.69 -10.76 -2.40
C ALA A 199 9.16 -10.71 -2.80
N PRO A 200 9.90 -9.65 -2.41
CA PRO A 200 11.35 -9.65 -2.49
C PRO A 200 11.96 -10.88 -1.80
N GLN A 201 12.95 -11.47 -2.44
CA GLN A 201 13.64 -12.68 -2.00
C GLN A 201 15.11 -12.40 -1.70
N ASN A 202 15.76 -13.35 -1.02
CA ASN A 202 17.18 -13.28 -0.74
C ASN A 202 17.98 -13.12 -2.04
N GLY A 203 18.84 -12.11 -2.10
CA GLY A 203 19.68 -11.78 -3.24
C GLY A 203 19.04 -10.86 -4.26
N ASP A 204 17.77 -10.46 -4.12
CA ASP A 204 17.09 -9.57 -5.05
C ASP A 204 17.68 -8.14 -5.07
N VAL A 205 17.56 -7.50 -6.23
CA VAL A 205 17.76 -6.06 -6.38
C VAL A 205 16.39 -5.39 -6.47
N VAL A 206 16.07 -4.61 -5.44
CA VAL A 206 14.80 -3.90 -5.27
C VAL A 206 15.00 -2.41 -5.55
N LEU A 207 14.10 -1.83 -6.34
CA LEU A 207 13.97 -0.38 -6.47
C LEU A 207 12.77 0.08 -5.61
N ASP A 208 13.03 0.88 -4.58
CA ASP A 208 12.03 1.46 -3.67
C ASP A 208 11.78 2.92 -4.09
N CYS A 209 10.81 3.13 -4.97
CA CYS A 209 10.44 4.46 -5.43
C CYS A 209 9.42 5.08 -4.46
N GLY A 210 9.82 6.19 -3.81
CA GLY A 210 9.08 6.81 -2.72
C GLY A 210 9.45 6.20 -1.38
N ALA A 211 10.73 6.29 -1.01
CA ALA A 211 11.23 5.62 0.19
C ALA A 211 10.86 6.33 1.50
N CYS A 212 10.40 7.59 1.44
CA CYS A 212 9.94 8.37 2.59
C CYS A 212 10.95 8.33 3.75
N PHE A 213 10.51 7.88 4.94
CA PHE A 213 11.35 7.76 6.13
C PHE A 213 12.24 6.50 6.16
N GLY A 214 12.21 5.66 5.12
CA GLY A 214 13.09 4.50 4.96
C GLY A 214 12.64 3.22 5.66
N GLY A 215 11.43 3.17 6.22
CA GLY A 215 10.88 1.97 6.87
C GLY A 215 10.72 0.80 5.89
N THR A 216 10.05 1.05 4.76
CA THR A 216 9.95 0.09 3.64
C THR A 216 11.32 -0.32 3.08
N SER A 217 12.29 0.61 3.01
CA SER A 217 13.66 0.29 2.58
C SER A 217 14.36 -0.67 3.55
N LEU A 218 14.20 -0.48 4.87
CA LEU A 218 14.72 -1.40 5.89
C LEU A 218 14.04 -2.76 5.82
N TYR A 219 12.72 -2.78 5.62
CA TYR A 219 11.97 -4.01 5.39
C TYR A 219 12.53 -4.77 4.19
N PHE A 220 12.69 -4.12 3.03
CA PHE A 220 13.27 -4.77 1.86
C PHE A 220 14.70 -5.24 2.10
N ALA A 221 15.54 -4.48 2.78
CA ALA A 221 16.92 -4.87 3.08
C ALA A 221 16.98 -6.13 3.95
N ASP A 222 16.08 -6.27 4.93
CA ASP A 222 15.94 -7.50 5.74
C ASP A 222 15.54 -8.70 4.86
N ARG A 223 14.57 -8.52 3.95
CA ARG A 223 14.07 -9.58 3.07
C ARG A 223 15.11 -10.06 2.05
N VAL A 224 15.83 -9.14 1.42
CA VAL A 224 16.82 -9.48 0.39
C VAL A 224 18.14 -9.97 0.98
N GLY A 225 18.39 -9.70 2.26
CA GLY A 225 19.56 -10.19 2.98
C GLY A 225 20.90 -9.76 2.39
N ALA A 226 21.97 -10.41 2.86
CA ALA A 226 23.35 -9.93 2.65
C ALA A 226 23.82 -9.88 1.19
N THR A 227 23.16 -10.60 0.28
CA THR A 227 23.55 -10.64 -1.15
C THR A 227 22.66 -9.75 -2.03
N GLY A 228 21.56 -9.24 -1.48
CA GLY A 228 20.64 -8.36 -2.18
C GLY A 228 21.01 -6.88 -2.04
N LYS A 229 20.24 -6.03 -2.71
CA LYS A 229 20.40 -4.58 -2.69
C LYS A 229 19.05 -3.88 -2.76
N VAL A 230 18.94 -2.74 -2.08
CA VAL A 230 17.81 -1.83 -2.18
C VAL A 230 18.30 -0.48 -2.70
N ILE A 231 17.72 0.02 -3.78
CA ILE A 231 17.95 1.36 -4.30
C ILE A 231 16.72 2.20 -3.99
N SER A 232 16.87 3.13 -3.05
CA SER A 232 15.78 3.91 -2.48
C SER A 232 15.75 5.31 -3.06
N PHE A 233 14.60 5.74 -3.59
CA PHE A 233 14.43 7.08 -4.14
C PHE A 233 13.61 7.94 -3.16
N GLU A 234 14.23 9.00 -2.65
CA GLU A 234 13.59 10.00 -1.79
C GLU A 234 14.38 11.29 -1.91
N PHE A 235 13.71 12.42 -2.10
CA PHE A 235 14.32 13.72 -2.45
C PHE A 235 13.92 14.86 -1.50
N PHE A 236 12.93 14.67 -0.63
CA PHE A 236 12.45 15.66 0.31
C PHE A 236 13.42 15.76 1.51
N PRO A 237 13.98 16.94 1.82
CA PRO A 237 15.04 17.08 2.82
C PRO A 237 14.73 16.53 4.21
N ASP A 238 13.52 16.77 4.73
CA ASP A 238 13.13 16.29 6.06
C ASP A 238 12.93 14.78 6.06
N ASN A 239 12.36 14.21 4.99
CA ASN A 239 12.24 12.76 4.82
C ASN A 239 13.63 12.12 4.75
N ILE A 240 14.56 12.68 3.97
CA ILE A 240 15.96 12.21 3.90
C ILE A 240 16.64 12.28 5.27
N THR A 241 16.34 13.30 6.08
CA THR A 241 16.92 13.45 7.42
C THR A 241 16.49 12.30 8.32
N VAL A 242 15.19 12.00 8.36
CA VAL A 242 14.66 10.84 9.10
C VAL A 242 15.17 9.51 8.50
N PHE A 243 15.17 9.37 7.17
CA PHE A 243 15.69 8.21 6.46
C PHE A 243 17.12 7.89 6.90
N LYS A 244 18.01 8.88 6.88
CA LYS A 244 19.41 8.70 7.28
C LYS A 244 19.55 8.31 8.74
N GLU A 245 18.73 8.87 9.62
CA GLU A 245 18.72 8.47 11.03
C GLU A 245 18.24 7.03 11.21
N ASN A 246 17.19 6.63 10.49
CA ASN A 246 16.72 5.25 10.45
C ASN A 246 17.79 4.29 9.91
N MET A 247 18.55 4.68 8.88
CA MET A 247 19.70 3.89 8.42
C MET A 247 20.81 3.79 9.47
N ARG A 248 21.06 4.86 10.23
CA ARG A 248 22.08 4.92 11.29
C ARG A 248 21.73 3.99 12.46
N LEU A 249 20.45 3.87 12.79
CA LEU A 249 19.95 2.95 13.82
C LEU A 249 20.08 1.47 13.41
N ASN A 250 20.24 1.19 12.11
CA ASN A 250 20.27 -0.16 11.55
C ASN A 250 21.51 -0.42 10.67
N PRO A 251 22.74 -0.33 11.22
CA PRO A 251 23.99 -0.48 10.44
C PRO A 251 24.11 -1.85 9.74
N GLN A 252 23.48 -2.89 10.29
CA GLN A 252 23.43 -4.24 9.73
C GLN A 252 22.64 -4.33 8.42
N LEU A 253 21.66 -3.44 8.21
CA LEU A 253 20.83 -3.40 7.00
C LEU A 253 21.26 -2.28 6.06
N SER A 254 21.65 -1.12 6.58
CA SER A 254 21.92 0.07 5.77
C SER A 254 23.07 -0.08 4.79
N SER A 255 23.99 -1.02 5.02
CA SER A 255 25.05 -1.36 4.04
C SER A 255 24.52 -1.93 2.71
N HIS A 256 23.27 -2.39 2.68
CA HIS A 256 22.58 -2.91 1.50
C HIS A 256 21.67 -1.89 0.81
N ILE A 257 21.57 -0.67 1.38
CA ILE A 257 20.64 0.36 0.92
C ILE A 257 21.42 1.52 0.31
N THR A 258 21.05 1.92 -0.91
CA THR A 258 21.61 3.09 -1.60
C THR A 258 20.52 4.13 -1.80
N LEU A 259 20.70 5.31 -1.21
CA LEU A 259 19.80 6.45 -1.41
C LEU A 259 20.12 7.18 -2.72
N VAL A 260 19.10 7.40 -3.54
CA VAL A 260 19.12 8.23 -4.74
C VAL A 260 18.26 9.47 -4.46
N PRO A 261 18.87 10.65 -4.23
CA PRO A 261 18.16 11.84 -3.78
C PRO A 261 17.47 12.61 -4.93
N ASN A 262 16.76 11.89 -5.80
CA ASN A 262 16.11 12.43 -7.00
C ASN A 262 14.72 11.83 -7.18
N PRO A 263 13.70 12.62 -7.58
CA PRO A 263 12.42 12.06 -8.02
C PRO A 263 12.62 11.19 -9.27
N VAL A 264 11.90 10.08 -9.33
CA VAL A 264 11.83 9.25 -10.54
C VAL A 264 10.78 9.79 -11.51
N TRP A 265 11.15 9.89 -12.78
CA TRP A 265 10.32 10.45 -13.83
C TRP A 265 10.64 9.83 -15.19
N ASP A 266 10.00 10.30 -16.27
CA ASP A 266 10.25 9.80 -17.63
C ASP A 266 11.51 10.40 -18.28
N ASP A 267 11.75 11.69 -18.09
CA ASP A 267 12.92 12.42 -18.59
C ASP A 267 13.86 12.84 -17.44
N PRO A 268 15.10 12.31 -17.38
CA PRO A 268 16.08 12.72 -16.38
C PRO A 268 16.56 14.15 -16.63
N GLY A 269 16.92 14.87 -15.56
CA GLY A 269 17.36 16.27 -15.69
C GLY A 269 16.23 17.29 -15.73
N THR A 270 14.98 16.86 -15.58
CA THR A 270 13.82 17.76 -15.51
C THR A 270 13.79 18.48 -14.17
N TRP A 271 13.71 19.82 -14.21
CA TRP A 271 13.50 20.62 -13.00
C TRP A 271 12.05 20.56 -12.55
N MET A 272 11.85 20.34 -11.25
CA MET A 272 10.54 20.15 -10.66
C MET A 272 10.37 21.00 -9.40
N SER A 273 9.15 21.48 -9.20
CA SER A 273 8.73 22.14 -7.97
C SER A 273 8.00 21.12 -7.09
N ILE A 274 8.31 21.11 -5.81
CA ILE A 274 7.63 20.25 -4.84
C ILE A 274 6.62 21.09 -4.06
N GLU A 275 5.41 20.57 -3.91
CA GLU A 275 4.39 21.12 -3.03
C GLU A 275 3.78 19.97 -2.21
N GLY A 276 3.74 20.10 -0.89
CA GLY A 276 3.25 19.04 0.01
C GLY A 276 4.00 19.01 1.34
N LYS A 277 3.56 18.16 2.26
CA LYS A 277 4.17 17.99 3.59
C LYS A 277 4.20 16.51 3.99
N GLY A 278 5.32 16.05 4.55
CA GLY A 278 5.43 14.71 5.12
C GLY A 278 5.33 13.58 4.07
N PRO A 279 4.64 12.46 4.37
CA PRO A 279 4.52 11.33 3.44
C PRO A 279 3.71 11.67 2.19
N ALA A 280 2.77 12.62 2.26
CA ALA A 280 1.91 13.05 1.14
C ALA A 280 2.57 14.13 0.25
N THR A 281 3.89 14.06 0.03
CA THR A 281 4.63 15.05 -0.76
C THR A 281 4.39 14.84 -2.25
N GLN A 282 3.71 15.78 -2.92
CA GLN A 282 3.43 15.73 -4.36
C GLN A 282 4.45 16.56 -5.16
N VAL A 283 4.75 16.11 -6.38
CA VAL A 283 5.62 16.83 -7.31
C VAL A 283 4.80 17.46 -8.41
N TYR A 284 4.94 18.77 -8.58
CA TYR A 284 4.30 19.52 -9.66
C TYR A 284 5.34 19.89 -10.72
N VAL A 285 5.13 19.39 -11.94
CA VAL A 285 5.93 19.78 -13.10
C VAL A 285 5.27 20.97 -13.78
N LYS A 286 5.81 22.18 -13.57
CA LYS A 286 5.39 23.39 -14.29
C LYS A 286 6.58 23.98 -15.05
N ASN A 287 6.56 23.80 -16.38
CA ASN A 287 7.61 24.15 -17.34
C ASN A 287 8.96 23.40 -17.13
N PRO A 288 9.19 22.27 -17.81
CA PRO A 288 10.31 21.35 -17.56
C PRO A 288 11.72 21.87 -17.92
N LYS A 289 11.86 23.10 -18.43
CA LYS A 289 13.10 23.61 -19.04
C LYS A 289 13.60 24.96 -18.51
N GLU A 290 12.96 25.54 -17.52
CA GLU A 290 13.39 26.82 -16.95
C GLU A 290 13.45 26.75 -15.42
N LYS A 291 14.60 27.12 -14.85
CA LYS A 291 14.75 27.36 -13.42
C LYS A 291 13.89 28.58 -13.08
N ARG A 292 12.79 28.41 -12.33
CA ARG A 292 12.05 29.56 -11.80
C ARG A 292 12.93 30.29 -10.77
N ALA A 293 12.99 31.60 -10.93
CA ALA A 293 13.32 32.49 -9.83
C ALA A 293 12.09 32.61 -8.92
N ASP A 294 12.31 32.34 -7.64
CA ASP A 294 11.67 32.96 -6.47
C ASP A 294 10.15 32.76 -6.28
N SER A 295 9.76 31.57 -5.82
CA SER A 295 8.76 31.48 -4.74
C SER A 295 9.51 31.04 -3.47
N PRO A 296 9.42 31.79 -2.35
CA PRO A 296 10.10 31.45 -1.10
C PRO A 296 9.80 30.03 -0.59
N ASP A 297 8.66 29.47 -0.98
CA ASP A 297 8.13 28.20 -0.46
C ASP A 297 8.29 27.01 -1.43
N SER A 298 8.93 27.19 -2.60
CA SER A 298 9.11 26.09 -3.57
C SER A 298 10.50 25.48 -3.51
N TRP A 299 10.61 24.22 -3.06
CA TRP A 299 11.85 23.44 -3.19
C TRP A 299 12.01 22.92 -4.62
N GLN A 300 13.20 23.09 -5.19
CA GLN A 300 13.52 22.68 -6.56
C GLN A 300 14.36 21.40 -6.54
N VAL A 301 13.94 20.39 -7.30
CA VAL A 301 14.68 19.14 -7.47
C VAL A 301 14.85 18.81 -8.95
N VAL A 302 15.84 17.98 -9.24
CA VAL A 302 16.13 17.49 -10.58
C VAL A 302 15.81 16.01 -10.64
N SER A 303 14.99 15.61 -11.61
CA SER A 303 14.61 14.20 -11.78
C SER A 303 15.75 13.31 -12.24
N THR A 304 15.59 12.03 -11.95
CA THR A 304 16.25 10.92 -12.67
C THR A 304 15.18 10.04 -13.29
N SER A 305 15.57 9.07 -14.11
CA SER A 305 14.71 7.95 -14.51
C SER A 305 15.25 6.65 -13.96
N ILE A 306 14.38 5.63 -13.85
CA ILE A 306 14.80 4.29 -13.41
C ILE A 306 15.83 3.72 -14.39
N ASP A 307 15.62 3.88 -15.70
CA ASP A 307 16.57 3.42 -16.72
C ASP A 307 17.95 4.09 -16.58
N GLN A 308 17.99 5.40 -16.31
CA GLN A 308 19.24 6.13 -16.09
C GLN A 308 19.95 5.65 -14.82
N THR A 309 19.23 5.52 -13.70
CA THR A 309 19.80 5.03 -12.43
C THR A 309 20.33 3.61 -12.55
N VAL A 310 19.60 2.72 -13.23
CA VAL A 310 20.05 1.34 -13.51
C VAL A 310 21.35 1.32 -14.31
N ALA A 311 21.48 2.21 -15.30
CA ALA A 311 22.69 2.35 -16.10
C ALA A 311 23.86 2.91 -15.28
N ASP A 312 23.65 3.99 -14.52
CA ASP A 312 24.67 4.68 -13.73
C ASP A 312 25.24 3.78 -12.62
N LEU A 313 24.37 3.06 -11.93
CA LEU A 313 24.76 2.09 -10.90
C LEU A 313 25.23 0.76 -11.49
N LYS A 314 25.22 0.61 -12.82
CA LYS A 314 25.64 -0.58 -13.58
C LYS A 314 24.97 -1.86 -13.08
N LEU A 315 23.69 -1.77 -12.71
CA LEU A 315 22.94 -2.90 -12.17
C LEU A 315 22.84 -4.02 -13.22
N LYS A 316 23.08 -5.25 -12.77
CA LYS A 316 23.05 -6.44 -13.62
C LYS A 316 21.70 -7.14 -13.62
N LYS A 317 20.85 -6.79 -12.68
CA LYS A 317 19.48 -7.26 -12.54
C LYS A 317 18.66 -6.22 -11.77
N VAL A 318 17.35 -6.29 -11.96
CA VAL A 318 16.32 -5.63 -11.15
C VAL A 318 15.21 -6.66 -11.02
N ASP A 319 14.94 -7.10 -9.80
CA ASP A 319 14.00 -8.21 -9.55
C ASP A 319 12.64 -7.69 -9.06
N TYR A 320 12.65 -6.51 -8.41
CA TYR A 320 11.47 -5.91 -7.81
C TYR A 320 11.47 -4.38 -7.96
N ILE A 321 10.31 -3.78 -8.25
CA ILE A 321 10.13 -2.32 -8.23
C ILE A 321 8.84 -2.01 -7.47
N LYS A 322 8.96 -1.24 -6.39
CA LYS A 322 7.83 -0.62 -5.69
C LYS A 322 7.69 0.83 -6.15
N MET A 323 6.46 1.27 -6.45
CA MET A 323 6.16 2.66 -6.77
C MET A 323 4.99 3.15 -5.92
N ASP A 324 5.32 4.06 -5.01
CA ASP A 324 4.37 4.82 -4.20
C ASP A 324 4.87 6.26 -4.17
N ILE A 325 4.50 7.03 -5.20
CA ILE A 325 5.15 8.31 -5.52
C ILE A 325 4.11 9.38 -5.83
N GLU A 326 2.99 9.34 -5.12
CA GLU A 326 2.03 10.44 -5.02
C GLU A 326 1.49 10.91 -6.38
N GLY A 327 1.18 9.96 -7.26
CA GLY A 327 0.59 10.22 -8.58
C GLY A 327 1.61 10.33 -9.72
N ALA A 328 2.92 10.17 -9.46
CA ALA A 328 3.96 10.18 -10.48
C ALA A 328 4.20 8.80 -11.16
N GLU A 329 3.44 7.77 -10.79
CA GLU A 329 3.66 6.37 -11.15
C GLU A 329 3.73 6.16 -12.66
N MET A 330 2.78 6.72 -13.43
CA MET A 330 2.78 6.62 -14.89
C MET A 330 4.06 7.17 -15.52
N MET A 331 4.60 8.26 -14.97
CA MET A 331 5.78 8.92 -15.49
C MET A 331 7.05 8.16 -15.11
N ALA A 332 7.15 7.65 -13.88
CA ALA A 332 8.22 6.75 -13.48
C ALA A 332 8.22 5.45 -14.31
N LEU A 333 7.05 4.87 -14.59
CA LEU A 333 6.92 3.68 -15.47
C LEU A 333 7.42 3.96 -16.89
N ARG A 334 7.14 5.15 -17.45
CA ARG A 334 7.69 5.56 -18.75
C ARG A 334 9.22 5.64 -18.72
N GLY A 335 9.79 6.18 -17.64
CA GLY A 335 11.23 6.22 -17.40
C GLY A 335 11.88 4.90 -17.00
N ALA A 336 11.09 3.84 -16.80
CA ALA A 336 11.54 2.48 -16.48
C ALA A 336 11.38 1.50 -17.65
N ARG A 337 10.98 1.98 -18.84
CA ARG A 337 10.58 1.13 -19.98
C ARG A 337 11.64 0.09 -20.33
N ASN A 338 12.91 0.47 -20.42
CA ASN A 338 13.97 -0.45 -20.82
C ASN A 338 14.28 -1.44 -19.70
N THR A 339 14.26 -1.01 -18.45
CA THR A 339 14.45 -1.84 -17.26
C THR A 339 13.36 -2.90 -17.16
N ILE A 340 12.09 -2.51 -17.31
CA ILE A 340 10.94 -3.43 -17.28
C ILE A 340 11.05 -4.47 -18.39
N LYS A 341 11.31 -4.03 -19.63
CA LYS A 341 11.44 -4.96 -20.78
C LYS A 341 12.62 -5.91 -20.64
N LYS A 342 13.74 -5.43 -20.10
CA LYS A 342 15.00 -6.20 -20.01
C LYS A 342 15.00 -7.19 -18.86
N PHE A 343 14.61 -6.75 -17.67
CA PHE A 343 14.74 -7.54 -16.45
C PHE A 343 13.42 -8.16 -15.99
N ARG A 344 12.28 -7.70 -16.51
CA ARG A 344 10.94 -8.21 -16.21
C ARG A 344 10.68 -8.32 -14.69
N PRO A 345 10.98 -7.28 -13.90
CA PRO A 345 10.82 -7.32 -12.45
C PRO A 345 9.35 -7.51 -12.04
N THR A 346 9.13 -8.01 -10.83
CA THR A 346 7.82 -7.85 -10.18
C THR A 346 7.60 -6.37 -9.87
N LEU A 347 6.42 -5.86 -10.17
CA LEU A 347 6.03 -4.47 -9.92
C LEU A 347 4.95 -4.44 -8.83
N ALA A 348 5.15 -3.62 -7.79
CA ALA A 348 4.10 -3.25 -6.83
C ALA A 348 3.77 -1.77 -7.03
N LEU A 349 2.61 -1.49 -7.63
CA LEU A 349 2.22 -0.15 -8.08
C LEU A 349 1.06 0.36 -7.23
N CYS A 350 1.26 1.43 -6.48
CA CYS A 350 0.16 2.13 -5.82
C CYS A 350 -0.76 2.76 -6.88
N VAL A 351 -2.06 2.51 -6.76
CA VAL A 351 -3.08 2.97 -7.72
C VAL A 351 -4.11 3.90 -7.09
N TYR A 352 -4.00 4.19 -5.79
CA TYR A 352 -5.04 4.91 -5.05
C TYR A 352 -5.00 6.44 -5.22
N HIS A 353 -3.87 7.00 -5.65
CA HIS A 353 -3.67 8.45 -5.84
C HIS A 353 -4.61 9.03 -6.90
N LYS A 354 -4.83 8.32 -8.01
CA LYS A 354 -5.77 8.72 -9.05
C LYS A 354 -6.62 7.53 -9.45
N LEU A 355 -7.93 7.76 -9.62
CA LEU A 355 -8.85 6.69 -9.99
C LEU A 355 -8.47 6.02 -11.33
N VAL A 356 -7.88 6.78 -12.26
CA VAL A 356 -7.42 6.26 -13.56
C VAL A 356 -6.22 5.31 -13.44
N ASP A 357 -5.39 5.45 -12.39
CA ASP A 357 -4.17 4.65 -12.23
C ASP A 357 -4.49 3.16 -11.99
N PHE A 358 -5.69 2.85 -11.48
CA PHE A 358 -6.16 1.47 -11.34
C PHE A 358 -6.08 0.69 -12.65
N TYR A 359 -6.42 1.31 -13.78
CA TYR A 359 -6.44 0.66 -15.08
C TYR A 359 -5.32 1.15 -16.02
N GLU A 360 -4.93 2.43 -15.98
CA GLU A 360 -3.90 2.94 -16.90
C GLU A 360 -2.50 2.39 -16.60
N LEU A 361 -2.11 2.24 -15.32
CA LEU A 361 -0.78 1.70 -15.00
C LEU A 361 -0.66 0.23 -15.44
N PRO A 362 -1.63 -0.67 -15.12
CA PRO A 362 -1.57 -2.05 -15.61
C PRO A 362 -1.66 -2.15 -17.14
N GLU A 363 -2.47 -1.33 -17.81
CA GLU A 363 -2.54 -1.27 -19.28
C GLU A 363 -1.19 -0.88 -19.89
N PHE A 364 -0.51 0.12 -19.30
CA PHE A 364 0.81 0.53 -19.74
C PHE A 364 1.82 -0.60 -19.58
N VAL A 365 1.87 -1.27 -18.42
CA VAL A 365 2.76 -2.42 -18.20
C VAL A 365 2.46 -3.54 -19.20
N ASN A 366 1.19 -3.88 -19.42
CA ASN A 366 0.77 -4.87 -20.40
C ASN A 366 1.18 -4.50 -21.84
N SER A 367 1.19 -3.21 -22.18
CA SER A 367 1.65 -2.72 -23.49
C SER A 367 3.16 -2.87 -23.70
N LEU A 368 3.94 -2.87 -22.61
CA LEU A 368 5.38 -3.13 -22.67
C LEU A 368 5.66 -4.62 -22.80
N ASP A 369 4.87 -5.45 -22.12
CA ASP A 369 4.96 -6.89 -22.10
C ASP A 369 3.65 -7.55 -21.65
N SER A 370 2.96 -8.23 -22.56
CA SER A 370 1.67 -8.88 -22.32
C SER A 370 1.74 -10.19 -21.53
N SER A 371 2.93 -10.62 -21.14
CA SER A 371 3.11 -11.81 -20.30
C SER A 371 2.96 -11.52 -18.80
N TYR A 372 2.83 -10.25 -18.41
CA TYR A 372 2.52 -9.89 -17.03
C TYR A 372 1.13 -10.38 -16.61
N ARG A 373 1.01 -10.81 -15.34
CA ARG A 373 -0.24 -11.15 -14.66
C ARG A 373 -0.49 -10.13 -13.57
N PHE A 374 -1.73 -9.68 -13.45
CA PHE A 374 -2.10 -8.62 -12.52
C PHE A 374 -2.84 -9.17 -11.30
N TYR A 375 -2.48 -8.68 -10.13
CA TYR A 375 -3.13 -9.03 -8.87
C TYR A 375 -3.41 -7.75 -8.07
N PHE A 376 -4.33 -7.82 -7.13
CA PHE A 376 -4.78 -6.65 -6.37
C PHE A 376 -4.71 -6.88 -4.86
N SER A 377 -4.19 -5.89 -4.15
CA SER A 377 -4.12 -5.85 -2.68
C SER A 377 -4.51 -4.48 -2.15
N HIS A 378 -4.87 -4.44 -0.87
CA HIS A 378 -5.33 -3.24 -0.19
C HIS A 378 -5.06 -3.38 1.31
N SER A 379 -4.34 -2.42 1.91
CA SER A 379 -3.77 -2.57 3.27
C SER A 379 -4.31 -1.57 4.30
N THR A 380 -5.56 -1.13 4.15
CA THR A 380 -6.16 -0.15 5.06
C THR A 380 -7.64 -0.44 5.32
N VAL A 381 -8.20 0.26 6.30
CA VAL A 381 -9.64 0.31 6.58
C VAL A 381 -10.33 1.50 5.89
N HIS A 382 -9.54 2.24 5.10
CA HIS A 382 -9.91 3.42 4.32
C HIS A 382 -9.96 3.09 2.82
N GLY A 383 -10.09 4.10 1.96
CA GLY A 383 -10.12 3.90 0.50
C GLY A 383 -8.77 4.07 -0.21
N ASP A 384 -7.67 4.29 0.53
CA ASP A 384 -6.30 4.49 0.03
C ASP A 384 -5.50 3.17 0.04
N GLU A 385 -4.16 3.22 -0.03
CA GLU A 385 -3.25 2.08 0.17
C GLU A 385 -3.53 0.84 -0.72
N SER A 386 -4.04 1.09 -1.93
CA SER A 386 -4.37 0.06 -2.91
C SER A 386 -3.21 -0.17 -3.88
N VAL A 387 -2.82 -1.43 -4.06
CA VAL A 387 -1.66 -1.82 -4.87
C VAL A 387 -2.07 -2.82 -5.94
N VAL A 388 -1.71 -2.54 -7.19
CA VAL A 388 -1.70 -3.54 -8.26
C VAL A 388 -0.31 -4.15 -8.37
N PHE A 389 -0.24 -5.47 -8.30
CA PHE A 389 0.98 -6.22 -8.55
C PHE A 389 1.00 -6.72 -9.97
N ALA A 390 2.06 -6.40 -10.72
CA ALA A 390 2.30 -6.97 -12.04
C ALA A 390 3.46 -7.96 -11.97
N ILE A 391 3.21 -9.22 -12.35
CA ILE A 391 4.14 -10.33 -12.19
C ILE A 391 4.34 -11.05 -13.53
N ALA A 392 5.56 -11.08 -14.05
CA ALA A 392 5.86 -11.74 -15.31
C ALA A 392 5.69 -13.28 -15.20
N ARG A 393 5.13 -13.92 -16.23
CA ARG A 393 4.77 -15.37 -16.24
C ARG A 393 5.91 -16.35 -15.96
N ASP A 394 7.14 -15.95 -16.25
CA ASP A 394 8.37 -16.73 -16.10
C ASP A 394 9.06 -16.54 -14.75
N VAL A 395 8.58 -15.61 -13.91
CA VAL A 395 9.00 -15.53 -12.52
C VAL A 395 8.58 -16.81 -11.82
N ALA A 396 9.58 -17.61 -11.41
CA ALA A 396 9.35 -18.87 -10.72
C ALA A 396 8.38 -18.67 -9.56
N MET A 397 7.36 -19.52 -9.49
CA MET A 397 6.36 -19.49 -8.42
C MET A 397 7.10 -19.59 -7.08
N PRO A 398 7.02 -18.57 -6.21
CA PRO A 398 7.69 -18.65 -4.92
C PRO A 398 6.94 -19.68 -4.07
N VAL A 399 7.58 -20.82 -3.86
CA VAL A 399 7.27 -21.90 -2.90
C VAL A 399 5.78 -22.22 -2.76
N GLU A 400 5.35 -23.38 -3.31
CA GLU A 400 4.16 -24.05 -2.76
C GLU A 400 4.39 -24.24 -1.27
N ILE A 401 3.69 -23.48 -0.44
CA ILE A 401 3.64 -23.77 0.99
C ILE A 401 2.83 -25.06 1.07
N GLU A 402 3.51 -26.21 1.15
CA GLU A 402 2.91 -27.43 1.68
C GLU A 402 2.30 -27.06 3.02
N SER A 403 0.97 -26.94 3.02
CA SER A 403 0.20 -26.66 4.22
C SER A 403 0.31 -27.89 5.10
N PRO A 404 0.97 -27.74 6.26
CA PRO A 404 0.16 -27.97 7.44
C PRO A 404 0.40 -26.92 8.53
N ILE A 405 -0.64 -26.82 9.36
CA ILE A 405 -0.64 -26.39 10.76
C ILE A 405 -1.10 -24.93 11.02
N VAL A 406 -2.43 -24.81 11.16
CA VAL A 406 -3.11 -23.86 12.06
C VAL A 406 -2.72 -24.20 13.51
N ILE A 407 -1.71 -23.54 14.09
CA ILE A 407 -1.48 -23.57 15.55
C ILE A 407 -1.10 -22.19 16.15
N GLU A 408 -0.69 -21.17 15.38
CA GLU A 408 -0.25 -19.88 15.96
C GLU A 408 -1.32 -18.79 16.07
N ALA A 409 -2.22 -18.64 15.10
CA ALA A 409 -3.32 -17.66 15.21
C ALA A 409 -4.27 -17.99 16.39
N GLU A 410 -4.58 -19.28 16.58
CA GLU A 410 -5.33 -19.75 17.75
C GLU A 410 -4.53 -19.60 19.06
N ARG A 411 -3.20 -19.71 19.05
CA ARG A 411 -2.39 -19.49 20.27
C ARG A 411 -2.27 -18.02 20.65
N VAL A 412 -2.17 -17.10 19.69
CA VAL A 412 -2.22 -15.65 19.93
C VAL A 412 -3.61 -15.28 20.44
N GLN A 413 -4.68 -15.77 19.80
CA GLN A 413 -6.05 -15.63 20.34
C GLN A 413 -6.16 -16.22 21.75
N GLN A 414 -5.61 -17.41 22.02
CA GLN A 414 -5.68 -18.03 23.35
C GLN A 414 -4.77 -17.41 24.40
N SER A 415 -3.62 -16.83 24.04
CA SER A 415 -2.73 -16.11 24.96
C SER A 415 -3.30 -14.73 25.30
N VAL A 416 -3.85 -14.03 24.30
CA VAL A 416 -4.61 -12.79 24.47
C VAL A 416 -5.85 -13.06 25.33
N LEU A 417 -6.62 -14.13 25.05
CA LEU A 417 -7.73 -14.55 25.92
C LEU A 417 -7.25 -14.90 27.34
N LYS A 418 -6.12 -15.61 27.52
CA LYS A 418 -5.58 -15.96 28.86
C LYS A 418 -5.09 -14.75 29.65
N GLU A 419 -4.46 -13.77 29.02
CA GLU A 419 -4.05 -12.53 29.67
C GLU A 419 -5.25 -11.63 29.98
N TRP A 420 -6.24 -11.58 29.08
CA TRP A 420 -7.51 -10.90 29.30
C TRP A 420 -8.28 -11.51 30.48
N PHE A 421 -8.41 -12.85 30.58
CA PHE A 421 -9.02 -13.53 31.73
C PHE A 421 -8.25 -13.30 33.05
N ARG A 422 -6.91 -13.21 33.02
CA ARG A 422 -6.10 -12.87 34.21
C ARG A 422 -6.24 -11.40 34.64
N GLY A 423 -6.48 -10.50 33.69
CA GLY A 423 -6.75 -9.08 33.95
C GLY A 423 -8.17 -8.84 34.49
N VAL A 424 -9.16 -9.56 33.98
CA VAL A 424 -10.57 -9.47 34.42
C VAL A 424 -10.74 -10.05 35.83
N LEU A 425 -10.12 -11.20 36.16
CA LEU A 425 -10.19 -11.79 37.51
C LEU A 425 -9.45 -11.00 38.60
N LYS A 426 -8.52 -10.11 38.23
CA LYS A 426 -7.84 -9.19 39.17
C LYS A 426 -8.63 -7.90 39.45
N ARG A 427 -9.71 -7.62 38.71
CA ARG A 427 -10.57 -6.44 38.88
C ARG A 427 -11.90 -6.74 39.57
N THR A 428 -12.14 -7.97 40.01
CA THR A 428 -13.33 -8.40 40.77
C THR A 428 -13.00 -9.00 42.14
N LYS A 429 -12.07 -8.40 42.88
CA LYS A 429 -11.92 -8.60 44.33
C LYS A 429 -11.74 -7.27 45.04
#